data_AF-A2I5S4-F1
#
_entry.id   AF-A2I5S4-F1
#
_cell.length_a   1.000
_cell.length_b   1.000
_cell.length_c   1.000
_cell.angle_alpha   90.00
_cell.angle_beta   90.00
_cell.angle_gamma   90.00
#
_symmetry.space_group_name_H-M   'P 1'
#
loop_
_entity.id
_entity.type
_entity.pdbx_description
1 polymer ?
#
loop_
_entity_poly.entity_id
_entity_poly.type
_entity_poly.pdbx_seq_one_letter_code
_entity_poly.pdbx_strand_id
1 'polypeptide(L)'
;NLLNMDNKEVDESRKDMIRILKELKQKHPEKDLDQLVEMANYYALSHQQKSRAFYRIQATRMMTGAGNILKKHAAEQSKRTASLQDICLDESEEFVSKIYFDPCSYQCLENCGAVLLTVVRKGGDISKTILVDYKTEDGSANAGADYEFTEGTLVFKSGETQKEFSVGIIDDDIF
;
A
#
# COMPACT_ATOMS: atom_id res chain seq x y z
N ASN A 1 -9.74 4.62 19.18
CA ASN A 1 -10.11 6.04 19.06
C ASN A 1 -9.05 6.94 18.42
N LEU A 2 -7.75 6.58 18.39
CA LEU A 2 -6.71 7.39 17.72
C LEU A 2 -6.74 7.24 16.18
N LEU A 3 -6.90 6.02 15.68
CA LEU A 3 -6.96 5.70 14.24
C LEU A 3 -8.10 6.40 13.47
N ASN A 4 -9.21 6.74 14.14
CA ASN A 4 -10.32 7.47 13.50
C ASN A 4 -10.06 8.96 13.35
N MET A 5 -9.16 9.54 14.15
CA MET A 5 -8.79 10.95 14.06
C MET A 5 -7.78 11.17 12.94
N ASP A 6 -6.81 10.28 12.81
CA ASP A 6 -5.79 10.34 11.75
C ASP A 6 -6.42 10.22 10.35
N ASN A 7 -7.38 9.30 10.18
CA ASN A 7 -8.11 9.18 8.92
C ASN A 7 -8.93 10.44 8.57
N LYS A 8 -9.52 11.09 9.59
CA LYS A 8 -10.32 12.30 9.40
C LYS A 8 -9.47 13.51 9.02
N GLU A 9 -8.29 13.65 9.61
CA GLU A 9 -7.36 14.76 9.31
C GLU A 9 -6.74 14.63 7.91
N VAL A 10 -6.43 13.40 7.49
CA VAL A 10 -5.97 13.11 6.13
C VAL A 10 -7.09 13.38 5.11
N ASP A 11 -8.34 13.03 5.42
CA ASP A 11 -9.48 13.28 4.53
C ASP A 11 -9.81 14.76 4.35
N GLU A 12 -9.74 15.56 5.41
CA GLU A 12 -9.91 17.02 5.30
C GLU A 12 -8.78 17.66 4.47
N SER A 13 -7.53 17.22 4.68
CA SER A 13 -6.39 17.67 3.88
C SER A 13 -6.55 17.35 2.39
N ARG A 14 -7.09 16.17 2.05
CA ARG A 14 -7.42 15.79 0.67
C ARG A 14 -8.53 16.67 0.08
N LYS A 15 -9.58 16.97 0.84
CA LYS A 15 -10.67 17.85 0.39
C LYS A 15 -10.19 19.26 0.08
N ASP A 16 -9.33 19.81 0.94
CA ASP A 16 -8.76 21.14 0.72
C ASP A 16 -7.85 21.17 -0.50
N MET A 17 -7.04 20.12 -0.71
CA MET A 17 -6.24 19.98 -1.92
C MET A 17 -7.09 19.93 -3.20
N ILE A 18 -8.20 19.19 -3.19
CA ILE A 18 -9.14 19.12 -4.32
C ILE A 18 -9.75 20.51 -4.60
N ARG A 19 -10.09 21.26 -3.56
CA ARG A 19 -10.62 22.63 -3.71
C ARG A 19 -9.59 23.55 -4.37
N ILE A 20 -8.34 23.53 -3.88
CA ILE A 20 -7.24 24.34 -4.41
C ILE A 20 -6.97 23.97 -5.87
N LEU A 21 -6.92 22.68 -6.20
CA LEU A 21 -6.72 22.20 -7.58
C LEU A 21 -7.84 22.67 -8.52
N LYS A 22 -9.09 22.61 -8.07
CA LYS A 22 -10.25 23.08 -8.84
C LYS A 22 -10.16 24.58 -9.13
N GLU A 23 -9.79 25.38 -8.14
CA GLU A 23 -9.58 26.82 -8.32
C GLU A 23 -8.41 27.13 -9.24
N LEU A 24 -7.30 26.41 -9.12
CA LEU A 24 -6.13 26.57 -9.97
C LEU A 24 -6.43 26.20 -11.42
N LYS A 25 -7.16 25.10 -11.66
CA LYS A 25 -7.59 24.71 -13.01
C LYS A 25 -8.51 25.74 -13.66
N GLN A 26 -9.35 26.40 -12.87
CA GLN A 26 -10.21 27.48 -13.36
C GLN A 26 -9.41 28.74 -13.72
N LYS A 27 -8.41 29.10 -12.90
CA LYS A 27 -7.57 30.29 -13.11
C LYS A 27 -6.47 30.08 -14.16
N HIS A 28 -6.04 28.83 -14.36
CA HIS A 28 -4.97 28.42 -15.26
C HIS A 28 -5.39 27.22 -16.12
N PRO A 29 -6.35 27.40 -17.04
CA PRO A 29 -6.79 26.32 -17.92
C PRO A 29 -5.69 25.87 -18.90
N GLU A 30 -4.66 26.69 -19.12
CA GLU A 30 -3.51 26.40 -19.98
C GLU A 30 -2.48 25.44 -19.37
N LYS A 31 -2.57 25.18 -18.06
CA LYS A 31 -1.57 24.40 -17.33
C LYS A 31 -1.96 22.94 -17.24
N ASP A 32 -0.95 22.09 -17.41
CA ASP A 32 -1.11 20.65 -17.25
C ASP A 32 -1.36 20.26 -15.78
N LEU A 33 -1.90 19.07 -15.56
CA LEU A 33 -2.26 18.57 -14.23
C LEU A 33 -1.06 18.59 -13.28
N ASP A 34 0.12 18.19 -13.75
CA ASP A 34 1.35 18.19 -12.93
C ASP A 34 1.75 19.60 -12.48
N GLN A 35 1.60 20.59 -13.37
CA GLN A 35 1.87 21.99 -13.04
C GLN A 35 0.85 22.53 -12.04
N LEU A 36 -0.42 22.13 -12.17
CA LEU A 36 -1.48 22.50 -11.23
C LEU A 36 -1.26 21.85 -9.85
N VAL A 37 -0.79 20.60 -9.80
CA VAL A 37 -0.42 19.90 -8.56
C VAL A 37 0.76 20.59 -7.87
N GLU A 38 1.80 20.95 -8.62
CA GLU A 38 2.92 21.71 -8.07
C GLU A 38 2.46 23.06 -7.48
N MET A 39 1.59 23.78 -8.21
CA MET A 39 1.01 25.02 -7.74
C MET A 39 0.15 24.83 -6.49
N ALA A 40 -0.64 23.76 -6.41
CA ALA A 40 -1.46 23.43 -5.24
C ALA A 40 -0.60 23.12 -4.02
N ASN A 41 0.47 22.33 -4.19
CA ASN A 41 1.42 22.02 -3.13
C ASN A 41 2.14 23.27 -2.63
N TYR A 42 2.59 24.14 -3.53
CA TYR A 42 3.16 25.43 -3.15
C TYR A 42 2.15 26.33 -2.43
N TYR A 43 0.89 26.34 -2.87
CA TYR A 43 -0.17 27.12 -2.25
C TYR A 43 -0.46 26.63 -0.83
N ALA A 44 -0.63 25.33 -0.63
CA ALA A 44 -0.82 24.72 0.68
C ALA A 44 0.36 25.03 1.62
N LEU A 45 1.60 24.87 1.13
CA LEU A 45 2.79 25.19 1.89
C LEU A 45 2.94 26.68 2.17
N SER A 46 2.49 27.58 1.30
CA SER A 46 2.64 29.03 1.52
C SER A 46 1.62 29.60 2.51
N HIS A 47 0.42 29.01 2.61
CA HIS A 47 -0.66 29.49 3.47
C HIS A 47 -0.62 28.94 4.91
N GLN A 48 0.21 27.93 5.18
CA GLN A 48 0.47 27.47 6.54
C GLN A 48 1.23 28.51 7.37
N GLN A 49 0.97 28.57 8.67
CA GLN A 49 1.72 29.43 9.60
C GLN A 49 3.21 29.05 9.61
N LYS A 50 4.09 30.06 9.53
CA LYS A 50 5.55 29.87 9.45
C LYS A 50 6.25 30.36 10.70
N SER A 51 7.26 29.60 11.12
CA SER A 51 8.08 29.97 12.27
C SER A 51 9.05 31.11 11.93
N ARG A 52 9.54 31.83 12.94
CA ARG A 52 10.55 32.89 12.75
C ARG A 52 11.86 32.36 12.16
N ALA A 53 12.21 31.10 12.45
CA ALA A 53 13.38 30.45 11.90
C ALA A 53 13.26 30.24 10.37
N PHE A 54 12.05 29.92 9.89
CA PHE A 54 11.79 29.73 8.47
C PHE A 54 12.18 30.97 7.64
N TYR A 55 11.76 32.17 8.06
CA TYR A 55 12.10 33.41 7.35
C TYR A 55 13.59 33.72 7.36
N ARG A 56 14.28 33.44 8.50
CA ARG A 56 15.73 33.60 8.59
C ARG A 56 16.46 32.71 7.58
N ILE A 57 16.08 31.44 7.52
CA ILE A 57 16.65 30.46 6.58
C ILE A 57 16.34 30.86 5.12
N GLN A 58 15.11 31.31 4.85
CA GLN A 58 14.70 31.70 3.51
C GLN A 58 15.51 32.92 3.00
N ALA A 59 15.73 33.92 3.85
CA ALA A 59 16.54 35.08 3.51
C ALA A 59 17.98 34.66 3.16
N THR A 60 18.63 33.86 4.02
CA THR A 60 19.99 33.37 3.73
C THR A 60 20.07 32.60 2.42
N ARG A 61 19.07 31.75 2.12
CA ARG A 61 19.03 31.01 0.84
C ARG A 61 18.85 31.89 -0.39
N MET A 62 18.08 32.97 -0.28
CA MET A 62 17.98 33.96 -1.38
C MET A 62 19.33 34.63 -1.62
N MET A 63 20.03 35.01 -0.54
CA MET A 63 21.32 35.68 -0.61
C MET A 63 22.45 34.78 -1.15
N THR A 64 22.40 33.47 -0.87
CA THR A 64 23.42 32.50 -1.31
C THR A 64 23.08 31.79 -2.63
N GLY A 65 22.02 32.22 -3.33
CA GLY A 65 21.60 31.63 -4.61
C GLY A 65 20.88 30.27 -4.49
N ALA A 66 20.58 29.80 -3.29
CA ALA A 66 19.93 28.51 -3.03
C ALA A 66 18.39 28.52 -3.25
N GLY A 67 17.82 29.64 -3.66
CA GLY A 67 16.42 29.75 -4.10
C GLY A 67 15.38 29.62 -2.98
N ASN A 68 14.09 29.67 -3.36
CA ASN A 68 12.97 29.68 -2.40
C ASN A 68 12.78 28.28 -1.82
N ILE A 69 12.88 28.18 -0.49
CA ILE A 69 12.77 26.91 0.23
C ILE A 69 11.43 26.19 -0.02
N LEU A 70 10.33 26.92 -0.18
CA LEU A 70 9.02 26.33 -0.47
C LEU A 70 8.93 25.82 -1.90
N LYS A 71 9.47 26.57 -2.87
CA LYS A 71 9.51 26.12 -4.27
C LYS A 71 10.39 24.87 -4.40
N LYS A 72 11.54 24.84 -3.72
CA LYS A 72 12.40 23.66 -3.69
C LYS A 72 11.69 22.46 -3.05
N HIS A 73 10.99 22.65 -1.92
CA HIS A 73 10.27 21.57 -1.27
C HIS A 73 9.08 21.05 -2.10
N ALA A 74 8.32 21.96 -2.72
CA ALA A 74 7.23 21.60 -3.62
C ALA A 74 7.75 20.79 -4.83
N ALA A 75 8.80 21.26 -5.50
CA ALA A 75 9.40 20.57 -6.64
C ALA A 75 10.05 19.22 -6.25
N GLU A 76 10.67 19.12 -5.07
CA GLU A 76 11.22 17.85 -4.55
C GLU A 76 10.12 16.86 -4.17
N GLN A 77 8.97 17.32 -3.65
CA GLN A 77 7.81 16.46 -3.44
C GLN A 77 7.28 15.91 -4.77
N SER A 78 7.18 16.74 -5.82
CA SER A 78 6.78 16.30 -7.16
C SER A 78 7.73 15.24 -7.72
N LYS A 79 9.04 15.40 -7.49
CA LYS A 79 10.06 14.42 -7.92
C LYS A 79 10.03 13.14 -7.10
N ARG A 80 9.73 13.20 -5.81
CA ARG A 80 9.57 12.00 -4.97
C ARG A 80 8.28 11.25 -5.28
N THR A 81 7.19 11.95 -5.59
CA THR A 81 5.98 11.29 -6.09
C THR A 81 6.25 10.66 -7.45
N ALA A 82 6.95 11.37 -8.35
CA ALA A 82 7.39 10.82 -9.63
C ALA A 82 8.36 9.62 -9.48
N SER A 83 9.32 9.67 -8.55
CA SER A 83 10.26 8.56 -8.33
C SER A 83 9.66 7.41 -7.50
N LEU A 84 8.56 7.64 -6.79
CA LEU A 84 7.72 6.55 -6.24
C LEU A 84 6.77 6.01 -7.31
N GLN A 85 6.45 6.79 -8.33
CA GLN A 85 5.75 6.35 -9.54
C GLN A 85 6.68 5.55 -10.48
N ASP A 86 8.00 5.75 -10.42
CA ASP A 86 8.98 4.90 -11.13
C ASP A 86 9.22 3.50 -10.50
N ILE A 87 8.53 3.16 -9.40
CA ILE A 87 8.41 1.75 -8.91
C ILE A 87 6.99 1.20 -9.15
N CYS A 88 6.07 1.98 -9.71
CA CYS A 88 4.80 1.48 -10.20
C CYS A 88 4.70 1.81 -11.70
N LEU A 89 5.55 1.15 -12.49
CA LEU A 89 5.08 0.77 -13.82
C LEU A 89 3.77 0.02 -13.55
N ASP A 90 2.66 0.61 -13.98
CA ASP A 90 1.46 -0.09 -14.41
C ASP A 90 1.89 -1.01 -15.57
N GLU A 91 2.68 -2.04 -15.25
CA GLU A 91 2.55 -3.30 -15.95
C GLU A 91 1.11 -3.68 -15.68
N SER A 92 0.24 -3.33 -16.64
CA SER A 92 -1.18 -3.63 -16.63
C SER A 92 -1.42 -4.90 -15.82
N GLU A 93 -2.16 -4.80 -14.71
CA GLU A 93 -2.31 -5.88 -13.71
C GLU A 93 -2.71 -7.24 -14.32
N GLU A 94 -3.13 -7.24 -15.59
CA GLU A 94 -3.33 -8.39 -16.46
C GLU A 94 -2.10 -9.27 -16.69
N PHE A 95 -0.85 -8.80 -16.53
CA PHE A 95 0.34 -9.63 -16.81
C PHE A 95 0.99 -10.29 -15.59
N VAL A 96 0.65 -9.86 -14.37
CA VAL A 96 1.23 -10.42 -13.14
C VAL A 96 0.24 -11.36 -12.46
N SER A 97 0.64 -12.63 -12.26
CA SER A 97 -0.13 -13.56 -11.42
C SER A 97 0.16 -13.31 -9.95
N LYS A 98 -0.86 -12.85 -9.22
CA LYS A 98 -0.88 -12.67 -7.77
C LYS A 98 -1.41 -13.95 -7.12
N ILE A 99 -0.71 -14.44 -6.10
CA ILE A 99 -1.07 -15.62 -5.31
C ILE A 99 -1.23 -15.18 -3.85
N TYR A 100 -2.35 -15.50 -3.22
CA TYR A 100 -2.64 -15.10 -1.84
C TYR A 100 -3.68 -16.02 -1.19
N PHE A 101 -3.75 -16.01 0.15
CA PHE A 101 -4.81 -16.67 0.91
C PHE A 101 -6.11 -15.86 0.88
N ASP A 102 -7.26 -16.54 0.74
CA ASP A 102 -8.58 -15.91 0.81
C ASP A 102 -9.55 -16.77 1.64
N PRO A 103 -9.91 -16.37 2.88
CA PRO A 103 -9.50 -15.14 3.56
C PRO A 103 -8.01 -15.12 3.95
N CYS A 104 -7.49 -13.94 4.34
CA CYS A 104 -6.12 -13.80 4.83
C CYS A 104 -5.92 -14.22 6.30
N SER A 105 -7.02 -14.58 6.99
CA SER A 105 -7.00 -15.10 8.35
C SER A 105 -8.06 -16.20 8.49
N TYR A 106 -7.66 -17.27 9.19
CA TYR A 106 -8.52 -18.42 9.49
C TYR A 106 -8.62 -18.57 11.00
N GLN A 107 -9.77 -19.07 11.45
CA GLN A 107 -10.03 -19.37 12.84
C GLN A 107 -10.69 -20.74 12.89
N CYS A 108 -10.21 -21.58 13.79
CA CYS A 108 -10.79 -22.89 14.05
C CYS A 108 -10.75 -23.16 15.56
N LEU A 109 -11.62 -24.08 16.00
CA LEU A 109 -11.54 -24.65 17.33
C LEU A 109 -10.54 -25.80 17.31
N GLU A 110 -9.92 -26.13 18.43
CA GLU A 110 -8.97 -27.25 18.57
C GLU A 110 -9.62 -28.58 18.12
N ASN A 111 -10.90 -28.77 18.44
CA ASN A 111 -11.67 -29.95 18.05
C ASN A 111 -12.17 -29.99 16.60
N CYS A 112 -11.74 -29.05 15.73
CA CYS A 112 -12.17 -29.04 14.32
C CYS A 112 -11.55 -30.18 13.49
N GLY A 113 -10.47 -30.80 13.99
CA GLY A 113 -9.71 -31.86 13.35
C GLY A 113 -8.81 -31.35 12.21
N ALA A 114 -9.30 -30.50 11.31
CA ALA A 114 -8.49 -29.86 10.28
C ALA A 114 -9.06 -28.52 9.84
N VAL A 115 -8.17 -27.57 9.55
CA VAL A 115 -8.52 -26.29 8.91
C VAL A 115 -8.26 -26.40 7.41
N LEU A 116 -9.25 -25.99 6.60
CA LEU A 116 -9.14 -25.93 5.14
C LEU A 116 -8.71 -24.51 4.73
N LEU A 117 -7.57 -24.40 4.07
CA LEU A 117 -6.98 -23.14 3.64
C LEU A 117 -7.11 -22.99 2.13
N THR A 118 -7.66 -21.88 1.68
CA THR A 118 -7.86 -21.56 0.26
C THR A 118 -6.79 -20.58 -0.21
N VAL A 119 -6.12 -20.94 -1.31
CA VAL A 119 -5.14 -20.13 -2.03
C VAL A 119 -5.74 -19.72 -3.37
N VAL A 120 -5.76 -18.42 -3.62
CA VAL A 120 -6.35 -17.80 -4.81
C VAL A 120 -5.24 -17.26 -5.71
N ARG A 121 -5.41 -17.50 -7.01
CA ARG A 121 -4.64 -16.92 -8.10
C ARG A 121 -5.48 -15.85 -8.81
N LYS A 122 -4.94 -14.65 -8.95
CA LYS A 122 -5.59 -13.52 -9.63
C LYS A 122 -4.60 -12.78 -10.54
N GLY A 123 -5.06 -12.38 -11.73
CA GLY A 123 -4.22 -11.69 -12.72
C GLY A 123 -3.22 -12.63 -13.42
N GLY A 124 -2.50 -12.07 -14.40
CA GLY A 124 -1.62 -12.83 -15.27
C GLY A 124 -2.35 -13.79 -16.21
N ASP A 125 -1.57 -14.54 -16.97
CA ASP A 125 -2.08 -15.49 -17.96
C ASP A 125 -2.54 -16.81 -17.32
N ILE A 126 -3.85 -16.94 -17.08
CA ILE A 126 -4.46 -18.11 -16.44
C ILE A 126 -4.30 -19.41 -17.24
N SER A 127 -3.95 -19.34 -18.53
CA SER A 127 -3.70 -20.55 -19.33
C SER A 127 -2.41 -21.28 -18.92
N LYS A 128 -1.49 -20.59 -18.24
CA LYS A 128 -0.24 -21.17 -17.75
C LYS A 128 -0.45 -21.95 -16.46
N THR A 129 0.31 -23.04 -16.31
CA THR A 129 0.39 -23.78 -15.05
C THR A 129 1.37 -23.09 -14.10
N ILE A 130 1.00 -22.94 -12.84
CA ILE A 130 1.86 -22.37 -11.78
C ILE A 130 1.97 -23.38 -10.64
N LEU A 131 3.16 -23.46 -10.06
CA LEU A 131 3.44 -24.22 -8.84
C LEU A 131 3.64 -23.24 -7.68
N VAL A 132 2.95 -23.48 -6.57
CA VAL A 132 3.00 -22.64 -5.37
C VAL A 132 3.36 -23.52 -4.19
N ASP A 133 4.56 -23.34 -3.67
CA ASP A 133 5.00 -24.04 -2.47
C ASP A 133 4.37 -23.42 -1.23
N TYR A 134 3.99 -24.26 -0.27
CA TYR A 134 3.47 -23.84 1.03
C TYR A 134 4.12 -24.68 2.13
N LYS A 135 4.22 -24.08 3.31
CA LYS A 135 4.64 -24.75 4.54
C LYS A 135 3.99 -24.06 5.73
N THR A 136 3.71 -24.82 6.77
CA THR A 136 3.36 -24.27 8.09
C THR A 136 4.60 -23.79 8.83
N GLU A 137 4.46 -22.78 9.68
CA GLU A 137 5.53 -22.24 10.53
C GLU A 137 4.95 -21.92 11.91
N ASP A 138 5.75 -22.14 12.95
CA ASP A 138 5.34 -21.95 14.33
C ASP A 138 5.10 -20.46 14.66
N GLY A 139 4.04 -20.20 15.40
CA GLY A 139 3.70 -18.90 15.96
C GLY A 139 3.69 -18.99 17.48
N SER A 140 2.52 -18.77 18.07
CA SER A 140 2.26 -19.17 19.47
C SER A 140 1.95 -20.66 19.59
N ALA A 141 1.38 -21.25 18.54
CA ALA A 141 1.13 -22.68 18.40
C ALA A 141 2.35 -23.36 17.75
N ASN A 142 2.64 -24.60 18.16
CA ASN A 142 3.80 -25.40 17.76
C ASN A 142 3.36 -26.65 16.99
N ALA A 143 4.10 -26.99 15.94
CA ALA A 143 3.91 -28.22 15.20
C ALA A 143 4.12 -29.47 16.08
N GLY A 144 3.22 -30.44 15.95
CA GLY A 144 3.21 -31.71 16.70
C GLY A 144 2.60 -31.62 18.09
N ALA A 145 2.34 -30.41 18.61
CA ALA A 145 1.57 -30.18 19.83
C ALA A 145 0.17 -29.65 19.50
N ASP A 146 0.10 -28.52 18.79
CA ASP A 146 -1.15 -27.80 18.51
C ASP A 146 -1.71 -28.09 17.11
N TYR A 147 -0.82 -28.38 16.15
CA TYR A 147 -1.19 -28.65 14.76
C TYR A 147 -0.17 -29.60 14.08
N GLU A 148 -0.56 -30.22 12.97
CA GLU A 148 0.34 -31.08 12.18
C GLU A 148 1.19 -30.28 11.20
N PHE A 149 2.52 -30.43 11.25
CA PHE A 149 3.41 -29.83 10.26
C PHE A 149 3.00 -30.26 8.85
N THR A 150 2.72 -29.30 7.99
CA THR A 150 2.24 -29.55 6.63
C THR A 150 3.03 -28.69 5.64
N GLU A 151 3.62 -29.31 4.63
CA GLU A 151 4.25 -28.64 3.49
C GLU A 151 3.90 -29.33 2.18
N GLY A 152 4.03 -28.62 1.07
CA GLY A 152 3.78 -29.19 -0.25
C GLY A 152 3.77 -28.14 -1.35
N THR A 153 3.33 -28.57 -2.54
CA THR A 153 3.25 -27.72 -3.73
C THR A 153 1.85 -27.80 -4.33
N LEU A 154 1.16 -26.68 -4.39
CA LEU A 154 -0.11 -26.53 -5.09
C LEU A 154 0.15 -26.33 -6.58
N VAL A 155 -0.46 -27.18 -7.42
CA VAL A 155 -0.34 -27.09 -8.88
C VAL A 155 -1.62 -26.48 -9.46
N PHE A 156 -1.57 -25.19 -9.78
CA PHE A 156 -2.63 -24.49 -10.51
C PHE A 156 -2.49 -24.78 -12.00
N LYS A 157 -3.31 -25.68 -12.52
CA LYS A 157 -3.40 -25.98 -13.96
C LYS A 157 -4.02 -24.80 -14.73
N SER A 158 -3.96 -24.89 -16.06
CA SER A 158 -4.63 -23.95 -16.95
C SER A 158 -6.09 -23.73 -16.55
N GLY A 159 -6.47 -22.47 -16.30
CA GLY A 159 -7.83 -22.06 -15.94
C GLY A 159 -8.17 -22.18 -14.45
N GLU A 160 -7.31 -22.77 -13.62
CA GLU A 160 -7.58 -22.89 -12.18
C GLU A 160 -7.22 -21.58 -11.46
N THR A 161 -8.19 -21.01 -10.75
CA THR A 161 -8.02 -19.79 -9.94
C THR A 161 -7.90 -20.07 -8.44
N GLN A 162 -8.26 -21.27 -7.98
CA GLN A 162 -8.32 -21.60 -6.56
C GLN A 162 -7.79 -23.01 -6.31
N LYS A 163 -7.07 -23.16 -5.21
CA LYS A 163 -6.64 -24.44 -4.64
C LYS A 163 -6.83 -24.42 -3.15
N GLU A 164 -6.98 -25.61 -2.60
CA GLU A 164 -7.15 -25.79 -1.16
C GLU A 164 -6.16 -26.84 -0.67
N PHE A 165 -5.73 -26.67 0.58
CA PHE A 165 -5.04 -27.70 1.33
C PHE A 165 -5.52 -27.66 2.78
N SER A 166 -5.40 -28.80 3.46
CA SER A 166 -5.78 -28.94 4.86
C SER A 166 -4.55 -28.97 5.75
N VAL A 167 -4.66 -28.36 6.93
CA VAL A 167 -3.71 -28.52 8.04
C VAL A 167 -4.45 -29.19 9.19
N GLY A 168 -3.91 -30.30 9.68
CA GLY A 168 -4.47 -31.02 10.82
C GLY A 168 -4.34 -30.19 12.10
N ILE A 169 -5.41 -30.12 12.89
CA ILE A 169 -5.42 -29.46 14.20
C ILE A 169 -5.49 -30.56 15.26
N ILE A 170 -4.61 -30.47 16.25
CA ILE A 170 -4.51 -31.45 17.33
C ILE A 170 -5.40 -30.95 18.47
N ASP A 171 -6.36 -31.78 18.85
CA ASP A 171 -7.22 -31.54 20.01
C ASP A 171 -6.48 -32.05 21.25
N ASP A 172 -6.02 -31.14 22.11
CA ASP A 172 -5.44 -31.46 23.40
C ASP A 172 -6.23 -30.81 24.55
N ASP A 173 -6.08 -31.34 25.76
CA ASP A 173 -6.77 -30.83 26.94
C ASP A 173 -6.01 -29.65 27.62
N ILE A 174 -5.05 -29.01 26.92
CA ILE A 174 -4.09 -28.06 27.52
C ILE A 174 -4.07 -26.72 26.76
N PHE A 175 -4.89 -25.77 27.22
CA PHE A 175 -4.97 -24.38 26.72
C PHE A 175 -3.81 -23.46 27.14
#